data_AF-A0A662GKW0-F1
#
_entry.id   AF-A0A662GKW0-F1
#
_cell.length_a   1.000
_cell.length_b   1.000
_cell.length_c   1.000
_cell.angle_alpha   90.00
_cell.angle_beta   90.00
_cell.angle_gamma   90.00
#
_symmetry.space_group_name_H-M   'P 1'
#
loop_
_entity.id
_entity.type
_entity.pdbx_description
1 polymer ?
#
loop_
_entity_poly.entity_id
_entity_poly.type
_entity_poly.pdbx_seq_one_letter_code
_entity_poly.pdbx_strand_id
1 'polypeptide(L)'
;MRLDALATVLIFVIALTSMLFLYINSRFIFLRYSIEAWKCAEIQAARFALGEKPSDIGLIKVRKLYWNLTGNTINLEKEDKVIGCAFTYRLLENGTLLYVSVCPSRRC
;
A
#
# COMPACT_ATOMS: atom_id res chain seq x y z
N MET A 1 -40.08 32.56 0.14
CA MET A 1 -39.88 31.91 1.46
C MET A 1 -40.09 30.38 1.45
N ARG A 2 -41.28 29.83 1.15
CA ARG A 2 -41.46 28.34 1.15
C ARG A 2 -40.65 27.62 0.07
N LEU A 3 -40.55 28.20 -1.12
CA LEU A 3 -39.73 27.66 -2.23
C LEU A 3 -38.23 27.80 -1.97
N ASP A 4 -37.80 28.90 -1.34
CA ASP A 4 -36.37 29.08 -0.96
C ASP A 4 -35.95 28.07 0.10
N ALA A 5 -36.81 27.80 1.09
CA ALA A 5 -36.55 26.77 2.10
C ALA A 5 -36.50 25.35 1.49
N LEU A 6 -37.32 25.08 0.48
CA LEU A 6 -37.27 23.80 -0.24
C LEU A 6 -35.98 23.68 -1.07
N ALA A 7 -35.58 24.77 -1.74
CA ALA A 7 -34.36 24.81 -2.53
C ALA A 7 -33.10 24.64 -1.66
N THR A 8 -33.03 25.28 -0.49
CA THR A 8 -31.89 25.14 0.42
C THR A 8 -31.78 23.72 0.97
N VAL A 9 -32.90 23.07 1.31
CA VAL A 9 -32.92 21.66 1.73
C VAL A 9 -32.44 20.75 0.61
N LEU A 10 -32.91 20.95 -0.63
CA LEU A 10 -32.46 20.16 -1.78
C LEU A 10 -30.96 20.32 -2.05
N ILE A 11 -30.45 21.55 -2.03
CA ILE A 11 -29.02 21.83 -2.21
C ILE A 11 -28.20 21.17 -1.10
N PHE A 12 -28.67 21.24 0.15
CA PHE A 12 -28.00 20.58 1.27
C PHE A 12 -27.92 19.07 1.10
N VAL A 13 -29.02 18.43 0.67
CA VAL A 13 -29.05 16.98 0.41
C VAL A 13 -28.11 16.60 -0.73
N ILE A 14 -28.08 17.37 -1.83
CA ILE A 14 -27.17 17.12 -2.96
C ILE A 14 -25.70 17.32 -2.55
N ALA A 15 -25.39 18.37 -1.79
CA ALA A 15 -24.06 18.62 -1.28
C ALA A 15 -23.60 17.48 -0.35
N LEU A 16 -24.46 17.02 0.56
CA LEU A 16 -24.11 15.96 1.50
C LEU A 16 -23.93 14.60 0.80
N THR A 17 -24.80 14.26 -0.15
CA THR A 17 -24.68 13.02 -0.95
C THR A 17 -23.45 13.02 -1.84
N SER A 18 -23.10 14.14 -2.48
CA SER A 18 -21.88 14.27 -3.28
C SER A 18 -20.60 14.16 -2.43
N MET A 19 -20.55 14.79 -1.25
CA MET A 19 -19.45 14.64 -0.30
C MET A 19 -19.28 13.17 0.13
N LEU A 20 -20.38 12.50 0.48
CA LEU A 20 -20.35 11.10 0.89
C LEU A 20 -19.89 10.18 -0.25
N PHE A 21 -20.34 10.44 -1.47
CA PHE A 21 -19.92 9.69 -2.66
C PHE A 21 -18.42 9.82 -2.91
N LEU A 22 -17.88 11.04 -2.85
CA LEU A 22 -16.43 11.28 -3.00
C LEU A 22 -15.62 10.60 -1.89
N TYR A 23 -16.12 10.64 -0.65
CA TYR A 23 -15.48 9.97 0.48
C TYR A 23 -15.42 8.45 0.31
N ILE A 24 -16.53 7.81 -0.07
CA ILE A 24 -16.58 6.35 -0.25
C ILE A 24 -15.67 5.92 -1.40
N ASN A 25 -15.71 6.62 -2.54
CA ASN A 25 -14.89 6.26 -3.70
C ASN A 25 -13.39 6.44 -3.42
N SER A 26 -13.00 7.55 -2.79
CA SER A 26 -11.60 7.76 -2.41
C SER A 26 -11.11 6.71 -1.42
N ARG A 27 -11.94 6.33 -0.43
CA ARG A 27 -11.63 5.26 0.51
C ARG A 27 -11.51 3.90 -0.16
N PHE A 28 -12.38 3.57 -1.11
CA PHE A 28 -12.32 2.31 -1.85
C PHE A 28 -11.04 2.21 -2.69
N ILE A 29 -10.67 3.30 -3.38
CA ILE A 29 -9.43 3.39 -4.17
C ILE A 29 -8.21 3.22 -3.26
N PHE A 30 -8.16 3.95 -2.14
CA PHE A 30 -7.07 3.84 -1.18
C PHE A 30 -6.94 2.43 -0.61
N LEU A 31 -8.04 1.82 -0.18
CA LEU A 31 -8.05 0.45 0.34
C LEU A 31 -7.56 -0.53 -0.73
N ARG A 32 -8.06 -0.45 -1.96
CA ARG A 32 -7.64 -1.32 -3.05
C ARG A 32 -6.14 -1.21 -3.33
N TYR A 33 -5.60 0.00 -3.38
CA TYR A 33 -4.16 0.22 -3.59
C TYR A 33 -3.30 -0.26 -2.41
N SER A 34 -3.78 -0.09 -1.18
CA SER A 34 -3.11 -0.61 0.01
C SER A 34 -3.09 -2.15 0.04
N ILE A 35 -4.19 -2.80 -0.34
CA ILE A 35 -4.31 -4.27 -0.42
C ILE A 35 -3.38 -4.81 -1.50
N GLU A 36 -3.35 -4.17 -2.68
CA GLU A 36 -2.45 -4.55 -3.77
C GLU A 36 -0.98 -4.41 -3.35
N ALA A 37 -0.62 -3.29 -2.72
CA ALA A 37 0.74 -3.09 -2.21
C ALA A 37 1.12 -4.12 -1.15
N TRP A 38 0.19 -4.50 -0.27
CA TRP A 38 0.42 -5.52 0.76
C TRP A 38 0.60 -6.91 0.16
N LYS A 39 -0.24 -7.29 -0.82
CA LYS A 39 -0.07 -8.51 -1.62
C LYS A 39 1.30 -8.56 -2.28
N CYS A 40 1.73 -7.45 -2.89
CA CYS A 40 3.06 -7.34 -3.48
C CYS A 40 4.18 -7.55 -2.45
N ALA A 41 4.06 -6.96 -1.26
CA ALA A 41 5.03 -7.12 -0.17
C ALA A 41 5.15 -8.58 0.28
N GLU A 42 4.03 -9.30 0.43
CA GLU A 42 4.01 -10.73 0.77
C GLU A 42 4.69 -11.60 -0.28
N ILE A 43 4.41 -11.35 -1.57
CA ILE A 43 5.03 -12.08 -2.68
C ILE A 43 6.54 -11.85 -2.68
N GLN A 44 7.00 -10.60 -2.52
CA GLN A 44 8.43 -10.31 -2.46
C GLN A 44 9.10 -10.93 -1.24
N ALA A 45 8.45 -10.90 -0.08
CA ALA A 45 8.97 -11.54 1.12
C ALA A 45 9.11 -13.07 0.95
N ALA A 46 8.16 -13.72 0.27
CA ALA A 46 8.26 -15.15 -0.07
C ALA A 46 9.43 -15.44 -1.02
N ARG A 47 9.57 -14.67 -2.11
CA ARG A 47 10.68 -14.82 -3.06
C ARG A 47 12.04 -14.63 -2.40
N PHE A 48 12.18 -13.59 -1.58
CA PHE A 48 13.41 -13.35 -0.85
C PHE A 48 13.72 -14.45 0.16
N ALA A 49 12.71 -15.04 0.81
CA ALA A 49 12.90 -16.19 1.71
C ALA A 49 13.42 -17.43 0.96
N LEU A 50 13.02 -17.61 -0.30
CA LEU A 50 13.52 -18.67 -1.20
C LEU A 50 14.90 -18.35 -1.82
N GLY A 51 15.47 -17.18 -1.55
CA GLY A 51 16.74 -16.73 -2.14
C GLY A 51 16.62 -16.24 -3.59
N GLU A 52 15.39 -16.05 -4.08
CA GLU A 52 15.15 -15.51 -5.42
C GLU A 52 15.40 -14.01 -5.47
N LYS A 53 15.70 -13.51 -6.67
CA LYS A 53 15.77 -12.07 -6.91
C LYS A 53 14.35 -11.46 -6.86
N PRO A 54 14.19 -10.29 -6.23
CA PRO A 54 12.93 -9.56 -6.26
C PRO A 54 12.54 -9.15 -7.68
N SER A 55 11.24 -9.05 -7.94
CA SER A 55 10.75 -8.58 -9.23
C SER A 55 10.82 -7.08 -9.38
N ASP A 56 10.95 -6.65 -10.63
CA ASP A 56 10.91 -5.26 -11.05
C ASP A 56 9.45 -4.72 -11.13
N ILE A 57 8.82 -4.59 -9.96
CA ILE A 57 7.42 -4.12 -9.81
C ILE A 57 7.32 -2.69 -9.27
N GLY A 58 8.44 -2.07 -8.88
CA GLY A 58 8.48 -0.75 -8.27
C GLY A 58 9.59 -0.63 -7.24
N LEU A 59 9.41 0.24 -6.25
CA LEU A 59 10.36 0.44 -5.17
C LEU A 59 10.28 -0.71 -4.17
N ILE A 60 11.36 -1.47 -4.01
CA ILE A 60 11.46 -2.56 -3.04
C ILE A 60 12.60 -2.28 -2.10
N LYS A 61 12.32 -2.32 -0.80
CA LYS A 61 13.31 -2.19 0.26
C LYS A 61 13.24 -3.40 1.16
N VAL A 62 14.35 -4.12 1.24
CA VAL A 62 14.49 -5.31 2.06
C VAL A 62 15.51 -5.08 3.14
N ARG A 63 15.15 -5.36 4.39
CA ARG A 63 16.03 -5.32 5.54
C ARG A 63 16.08 -6.68 6.19
N LYS A 64 17.27 -7.19 6.44
CA LYS A 64 17.49 -8.37 7.29
C LYS A 64 17.98 -7.87 8.63
N LEU A 65 17.31 -8.24 9.72
CA LEU A 65 17.78 -8.03 11.08
C LEU A 65 18.15 -9.38 11.69
N TYR A 66 19.41 -9.51 12.08
CA TYR A 66 19.93 -10.69 12.74
C TYR A 66 19.81 -10.55 14.26
N TRP A 67 19.84 -11.67 14.97
CA TRP A 67 19.75 -11.74 16.44
C TRP A 67 20.83 -10.91 17.16
N ASN A 68 21.97 -10.69 16.52
CA ASN A 68 23.06 -9.86 17.01
C ASN A 68 22.87 -8.34 16.73
N LEU A 69 21.64 -7.91 16.39
CA LEU A 69 21.28 -6.53 16.03
C LEU A 69 22.02 -5.96 14.81
N THR A 70 22.77 -6.78 14.08
CA THR A 70 23.33 -6.38 12.79
C THR A 70 22.25 -6.49 11.72
N GLY A 71 22.37 -5.71 10.67
CA GLY A 71 21.43 -5.77 9.57
C GLY A 71 22.00 -5.35 8.24
N ASN A 72 21.38 -5.84 7.18
CA ASN A 72 21.69 -5.44 5.82
C ASN A 72 20.43 -4.90 5.15
N THR A 73 20.57 -3.80 4.41
CA THR A 73 19.48 -3.17 3.65
C THR A 73 19.79 -3.26 2.17
N ILE A 74 18.85 -3.79 1.40
CA ILE A 74 18.89 -3.79 -0.07
C ILE A 74 17.75 -2.89 -0.53
N ASN A 75 18.09 -1.80 -1.22
CA ASN A 75 17.14 -0.93 -1.88
C ASN A 75 17.19 -1.20 -3.38
N LEU A 76 16.03 -1.44 -3.97
CA LEU A 76 15.83 -1.53 -5.40
C LEU A 76 14.87 -0.43 -5.76
N GLU A 77 15.43 0.63 -6.33
CA GLU A 77 14.71 1.84 -6.66
C GLU A 77 14.52 1.94 -8.16
N LYS A 78 13.31 2.33 -8.55
CA LYS A 78 12.93 2.66 -9.90
C LYS A 78 11.95 3.82 -9.81
N GLU A 79 12.29 4.94 -10.43
CA GLU A 79 11.44 6.13 -10.50
C GLU A 79 10.23 5.85 -11.39
N ASP A 80 9.18 5.29 -10.81
CA ASP A 80 7.88 5.13 -11.44
C ASP A 80 6.79 5.70 -10.52
N LYS A 81 5.65 6.09 -11.12
CA LYS A 81 4.45 6.47 -10.35
C LYS A 81 4.00 5.28 -9.50
N VAL A 82 4.09 5.44 -8.19
CA VAL A 82 3.67 4.44 -7.20
C VAL A 82 2.17 4.44 -7.00
N ILE A 83 1.60 3.23 -6.96
CA ILE A 83 0.17 2.97 -6.76
C ILE A 83 -0.20 3.09 -5.27
N GLY A 84 0.69 2.62 -4.40
CA GLY A 84 0.57 2.62 -2.94
C GLY A 84 1.87 2.07 -2.33
N CYS A 85 1.96 2.03 -1.01
CA CYS A 85 3.10 1.44 -0.30
C CYS A 85 2.58 0.56 0.84
N ALA A 86 3.22 -0.59 1.02
CA ALA A 86 2.97 -1.45 2.16
C ALA A 86 4.26 -2.17 2.57
N PHE A 87 4.24 -2.76 3.75
CA PHE A 87 5.35 -3.54 4.26
C PHE A 87 4.85 -4.83 4.92
N THR A 88 5.74 -5.80 5.02
CA THR A 88 5.54 -7.03 5.78
C THR A 88 6.82 -7.45 6.48
N TYR A 89 6.65 -8.33 7.48
CA TYR A 89 7.72 -8.97 8.23
C TYR A 89 7.59 -10.48 8.10
N ARG A 90 8.72 -11.17 7.97
CA ARG A 90 8.78 -12.64 7.98
C ARG A 90 9.95 -13.10 8.84
N LEU A 91 9.71 -14.06 9.71
CA LEU A 91 10.76 -14.75 10.44
C LEU A 91 11.29 -15.89 9.57
N LEU A 92 12.60 -15.90 9.30
CA LEU A 92 13.26 -16.98 8.56
C LEU A 92 13.67 -18.10 9.52
N GLU A 93 13.91 -19.31 8.99
CA GLU A 93 14.30 -20.49 9.78
C GLU A 93 15.57 -20.28 10.60
N ASN A 94 16.48 -19.42 10.12
CA ASN A 94 17.71 -19.07 10.81
C ASN A 94 17.54 -17.99 11.91
N GLY A 95 16.30 -17.65 12.27
CA GLY A 95 15.98 -16.64 13.27
C GLY A 95 16.18 -15.18 12.81
N THR A 96 16.45 -14.96 11.52
CA THR A 96 16.57 -13.61 10.94
C THR A 96 15.18 -13.02 10.71
N LEU A 97 14.96 -11.78 11.16
CA LEU A 97 13.76 -11.02 10.84
C LEU A 97 13.94 -10.33 9.49
N LEU A 98 13.13 -10.72 8.51
CA LEU A 98 13.07 -10.13 7.18
C LEU A 98 11.96 -9.07 7.17
N TYR A 99 12.33 -7.81 6.93
CA TYR A 99 11.40 -6.72 6.64
C TYR A 99 11.43 -6.42 5.14
N VAL A 100 10.25 -6.39 4.52
CA VAL A 100 10.10 -6.07 3.10
C VAL A 100 9.07 -4.96 2.94
N SER A 101 9.50 -3.84 2.39
CA SER A 101 8.63 -2.71 2.03
C SER A 101 8.56 -2.63 0.51
N VAL A 102 7.35 -2.54 -0.02
CA VAL A 102 7.10 -2.46 -1.47
C VAL A 102 6.17 -1.29 -1.75
N CYS A 103 6.59 -0.44 -2.69
CA CYS A 103 5.73 0.52 -3.33
C CYS A 103 5.61 0.14 -4.81
N PRO A 104 4.59 -0.62 -5.21
CA PRO A 104 4.45 -1.06 -6.59
C PRO A 104 4.08 0.11 -7.51
N SER A 105 4.68 0.15 -8.71
CA SER A 105 4.22 0.95 -9.84
C SER A 105 3.27 0.19 -10.76
N ARG A 106 3.20 -1.15 -10.61
CA ARG A 106 2.39 -2.08 -11.40
C ARG A 106 1.79 -3.16 -10.50
N ARG A 107 0.72 -3.81 -10.93
CA ARG A 107 0.15 -4.95 -10.19
C ARG A 107 1.13 -6.12 -10.11
N CYS A 108 1.00 -6.85 -9.01
CA CYS A 108 1.61 -8.16 -8.80
C CYS A 108 0.58 -9.26 -9.07
#